data_AF-A0A3D4B0F2-F1
#
_entry.id   AF-A0A3D4B0F2-F1
#
_cell.length_a   1.000
_cell.length_b   1.000
_cell.length_c   1.000
_cell.angle_alpha   90.00
_cell.angle_beta   90.00
_cell.angle_gamma   90.00
#
_symmetry.space_group_name_H-M   'P 1'
#
loop_
_entity.id
_entity.type
_entity.pdbx_description
1 polymer ?
#
loop_
_entity_poly.entity_id
_entity_poly.type
_entity_poly.pdbx_seq_one_letter_code
_entity_poly.pdbx_strand_id
1 'polypeptide(L)'
;RRILAKIKSFGWHLIVYFDAEDLEELTPFLESIEVPVVVDHMGVVPVEQGLDSTAFKLLHRLLLGDEKFWVKISCPERLSKTGPPYFDVDPITLKLLESVPDRVLWGTDWPHPNMKTHIPDDGQLVDRIMRICDTSALRQKVLIDNPTRLYWTD
;
A
#
# COMPACT_ATOMS: atom_id res chain seq x y z
N ARG A 1 -8.38 -9.81 16.47
CA ARG A 1 -9.47 -9.31 17.36
C ARG A 1 -8.99 -8.76 18.70
N ARG A 2 -8.18 -9.47 19.51
CA ARG A 2 -7.68 -8.95 20.81
C ARG A 2 -6.89 -7.64 20.70
N ILE A 3 -6.03 -7.50 19.68
CA ILE A 3 -5.29 -6.24 19.42
C ILE A 3 -6.25 -5.10 19.08
N LEU A 4 -7.22 -5.34 18.19
CA LEU A 4 -8.25 -4.35 17.83
C LEU A 4 -8.97 -3.78 19.05
N ALA A 5 -9.39 -4.64 19.98
CA ALA A 5 -10.03 -4.22 21.23
C ALA A 5 -9.12 -3.34 22.11
N LYS A 6 -7.79 -3.56 22.07
CA LYS A 6 -6.82 -2.74 22.81
C LYS A 6 -6.55 -1.39 22.17
N ILE A 7 -6.59 -1.30 20.84
CA ILE A 7 -6.20 -0.09 20.12
C ILE A 7 -7.37 0.85 19.83
N LYS A 8 -8.61 0.34 19.81
CA LYS A 8 -9.82 1.09 19.42
C LYS A 8 -10.00 2.40 20.20
N SER A 9 -9.77 2.39 21.52
CA SER A 9 -9.94 3.59 22.37
C SER A 9 -8.88 4.67 22.16
N PHE A 10 -7.78 4.36 21.45
CA PHE A 10 -6.69 5.30 21.21
C PHE A 10 -6.79 5.99 19.84
N GLY A 11 -7.81 5.68 19.04
CA GLY A 11 -7.91 6.19 17.66
C GLY A 11 -6.82 5.66 16.73
N TRP A 12 -6.08 4.62 17.13
CA TRP A 12 -5.01 4.03 16.33
C TRP A 12 -5.55 3.21 15.17
N HIS A 13 -4.73 3.07 14.13
CA HIS A 13 -4.96 2.20 12.98
C HIS A 13 -4.20 0.88 13.11
N LEU A 14 -4.57 -0.07 12.24
CA LEU A 14 -3.86 -1.32 12.03
C LEU A 14 -3.09 -1.26 10.70
N ILE A 15 -1.88 -1.78 10.67
CA ILE A 15 -1.16 -2.08 9.43
C ILE A 15 -1.17 -3.61 9.26
N VAL A 16 -1.54 -4.09 8.08
CA VAL A 16 -1.61 -5.52 7.77
C VAL A 16 -0.72 -5.87 6.59
N TYR A 17 0.02 -6.97 6.74
CA TYR A 17 0.77 -7.65 5.70
C TYR A 17 0.26 -9.08 5.61
N PHE A 18 0.07 -9.58 4.39
CA PHE A 18 -0.38 -10.94 4.07
C PHE A 18 0.07 -11.28 2.65
N ASP A 19 0.05 -12.57 2.30
CA ASP A 19 0.27 -13.00 0.93
C ASP A 19 -1.01 -12.80 0.11
N ALA A 20 -0.87 -12.44 -1.17
CA ALA A 20 -2.00 -12.04 -2.01
C ALA A 20 -3.09 -13.14 -2.16
N GLU A 21 -2.68 -14.41 -2.02
CA GLU A 21 -3.56 -15.59 -2.06
C GLU A 21 -4.50 -15.68 -0.84
N ASP A 22 -4.10 -15.14 0.31
CA ASP A 22 -4.90 -15.16 1.54
C ASP A 22 -6.00 -14.10 1.54
N LEU A 23 -5.93 -13.11 0.64
CA LEU A 23 -6.80 -11.93 0.68
C LEU A 23 -8.29 -12.30 0.59
N GLU A 24 -8.66 -13.30 -0.19
CA GLU A 24 -10.05 -13.76 -0.31
C GLU A 24 -10.59 -14.24 1.04
N GLU A 25 -9.84 -15.12 1.72
CA GLU A 25 -10.21 -15.64 3.04
C GLU A 25 -10.19 -14.54 4.13
N LEU A 26 -9.23 -13.63 4.04
CA LEU A 26 -9.08 -12.54 5.02
C LEU A 26 -10.13 -11.44 4.85
N THR A 27 -10.75 -11.29 3.67
CA THR A 27 -11.63 -10.16 3.38
C THR A 27 -12.78 -10.00 4.39
N PRO A 28 -13.56 -11.04 4.76
CA PRO A 28 -14.60 -10.89 5.78
C PRO A 28 -14.06 -10.44 7.14
N PHE A 29 -12.84 -10.85 7.50
CA PHE A 29 -12.20 -10.38 8.73
C PHE A 29 -11.79 -8.90 8.61
N LEU A 30 -11.15 -8.50 7.51
CA LEU A 30 -10.75 -7.12 7.24
C LEU A 30 -11.95 -6.17 7.24
N GLU A 31 -13.03 -6.54 6.55
CA GLU A 31 -14.29 -5.76 6.50
C GLU A 31 -14.91 -5.58 7.90
N SER A 32 -14.73 -6.54 8.81
CA SER A 32 -15.21 -6.48 10.20
C SER A 32 -14.42 -5.54 11.12
N ILE A 33 -13.28 -5.01 10.67
CA ILE A 33 -12.45 -4.11 11.47
C ILE A 33 -13.10 -2.72 11.54
N GLU A 34 -13.13 -2.13 12.73
CA GLU A 34 -13.79 -0.83 13.01
C GLU A 34 -12.81 0.34 13.14
N VAL A 35 -11.50 0.09 13.00
CA VAL A 35 -10.45 1.13 12.99
C VAL A 35 -9.87 1.25 11.57
N PRO A 36 -9.14 2.32 11.24
CA PRO A 36 -8.47 2.40 9.96
C PRO A 36 -7.49 1.22 9.75
N VAL A 37 -7.40 0.74 8.52
CA VAL A 37 -6.55 -0.39 8.13
C VAL A 37 -5.70 0.01 6.95
N VAL A 38 -4.39 -0.11 7.10
CA VAL A 38 -3.41 0.09 6.03
C VAL A 38 -2.97 -1.26 5.50
N VAL A 39 -3.23 -1.53 4.21
CA VAL A 39 -2.68 -2.69 3.52
C VAL A 39 -1.25 -2.36 3.09
N ASP A 40 -0.28 -3.13 3.56
CA ASP A 40 1.12 -2.95 3.19
C ASP A 40 1.41 -3.41 1.76
N HIS A 41 2.36 -2.73 1.12
CA HIS A 41 3.00 -3.12 -0.14
C HIS A 41 2.02 -3.53 -1.24
N MET A 42 0.95 -2.75 -1.42
CA MET A 42 -0.11 -3.00 -2.42
C MET A 42 -0.72 -4.40 -2.33
N GLY A 43 -0.78 -4.99 -1.12
CA GLY A 43 -1.32 -6.33 -0.89
C GLY A 43 -0.51 -7.44 -1.57
N VAL A 44 0.76 -7.18 -1.89
CA VAL A 44 1.68 -8.11 -2.55
C VAL A 44 1.11 -8.67 -3.88
N VAL A 45 0.34 -7.85 -4.59
CA VAL A 45 -0.29 -8.26 -5.86
C VAL A 45 0.77 -8.75 -6.86
N PRO A 46 0.57 -9.95 -7.47
CA PRO A 46 1.48 -10.47 -8.48
C PRO A 46 1.51 -9.58 -9.73
N VAL A 47 2.65 -8.95 -10.00
CA VAL A 47 2.80 -7.96 -11.08
C VAL A 47 2.58 -8.55 -12.46
N GLU A 48 2.92 -9.83 -12.65
CA GLU A 48 2.73 -10.54 -13.91
C GLU A 48 1.24 -10.74 -14.28
N GLN A 49 0.34 -10.72 -13.30
CA GLN A 49 -1.10 -10.82 -13.51
C GLN A 49 -1.76 -9.42 -13.57
N GLY A 50 -1.05 -8.39 -13.12
CA GLY A 50 -1.45 -6.99 -13.21
C GLY A 50 -2.82 -6.70 -12.60
N LEU A 51 -3.54 -5.77 -13.24
CA LEU A 51 -4.86 -5.28 -12.80
C LEU A 51 -5.97 -6.33 -12.94
N ASP A 52 -5.74 -7.38 -13.73
CA ASP A 52 -6.71 -8.43 -13.95
C ASP A 52 -6.66 -9.56 -12.92
N SER A 53 -5.62 -9.57 -12.08
CA SER A 53 -5.48 -10.54 -11.01
C SER A 53 -6.65 -10.49 -10.02
N THR A 54 -7.03 -11.67 -9.50
CA THR A 54 -8.03 -11.77 -8.43
C THR A 54 -7.60 -10.95 -7.21
N ALA A 55 -6.31 -11.00 -6.84
CA ALA A 55 -5.75 -10.25 -5.73
C ALA A 55 -5.92 -8.73 -5.90
N PHE A 56 -5.59 -8.18 -7.07
CA PHE A 56 -5.78 -6.75 -7.33
C PHE A 56 -7.25 -6.35 -7.26
N LYS A 57 -8.14 -7.13 -7.90
CA LYS A 57 -9.58 -6.86 -7.91
C LYS A 57 -10.18 -6.87 -6.50
N LEU A 58 -9.74 -7.80 -5.65
CA LEU A 58 -10.16 -7.85 -4.24
C LEU A 58 -9.62 -6.67 -3.43
N LEU A 59 -8.33 -6.35 -3.56
CA LEU A 59 -7.72 -5.18 -2.88
C LEU A 59 -8.42 -3.89 -3.30
N HIS A 60 -8.63 -3.72 -4.60
CA HIS A 60 -9.29 -2.54 -5.16
C HIS A 60 -10.74 -2.42 -4.68
N ARG A 61 -11.48 -3.54 -4.66
CA ARG A 61 -12.83 -3.58 -4.08
C ARG A 61 -12.82 -3.18 -2.60
N LEU A 62 -11.87 -3.68 -1.82
CA LEU A 62 -11.75 -3.36 -0.40
C LEU A 62 -11.53 -1.85 -0.19
N LEU A 63 -10.59 -1.26 -0.94
CA LEU A 63 -10.25 0.17 -0.87
C LEU A 63 -11.38 1.12 -1.30
N LEU A 64 -12.21 0.68 -2.26
CA LEU A 64 -13.35 1.44 -2.75
C LEU A 64 -14.60 1.27 -1.89
N GLY A 65 -14.74 0.13 -1.20
CA GLY A 65 -15.93 -0.20 -0.43
C GLY A 65 -16.06 0.54 0.90
N ASP A 66 -14.93 0.96 1.50
CA ASP A 66 -14.92 1.63 2.80
C ASP A 66 -13.69 2.54 2.94
N GLU A 67 -13.90 3.78 3.39
CA GLU A 67 -12.85 4.79 3.55
C GLU A 67 -11.87 4.48 4.70
N LYS A 68 -12.18 3.49 5.55
CA LYS A 68 -11.23 3.02 6.57
C LYS A 68 -10.00 2.32 5.97
N PHE A 69 -10.05 1.90 4.70
CA PHE A 69 -8.95 1.20 4.06
C PHE A 69 -7.99 2.15 3.33
N TRP A 70 -6.71 1.96 3.64
CA TRP A 70 -5.55 2.69 3.11
C TRP A 70 -4.58 1.68 2.50
N VAL A 71 -3.66 2.16 1.67
CA VAL A 71 -2.65 1.30 1.04
C VAL A 71 -1.29 1.97 1.00
N LYS A 72 -0.22 1.19 1.22
CA LYS A 72 1.14 1.63 0.92
C LYS A 72 1.56 1.21 -0.47
N ILE A 73 2.08 2.14 -1.26
CA ILE A 73 2.68 1.90 -2.59
C ILE A 73 4.21 1.73 -2.54
N SER A 74 4.70 1.18 -1.42
CA SER A 74 6.11 0.87 -1.19
C SER A 74 6.50 -0.53 -1.68
N CYS A 75 7.78 -0.87 -1.55
CA CYS A 75 8.36 -2.18 -1.88
C CYS A 75 8.22 -2.66 -3.34
N PRO A 76 8.37 -1.80 -4.37
CA PRO A 76 8.37 -2.28 -5.75
C PRO A 76 9.47 -3.33 -6.01
N GLU A 77 10.60 -3.26 -5.30
CA GLU A 77 11.72 -4.20 -5.38
C GLU A 77 11.38 -5.62 -4.90
N ARG A 78 10.33 -5.78 -4.09
CA ARG A 78 9.83 -7.10 -3.66
C ARG A 78 8.89 -7.72 -4.69
N LEU A 79 8.22 -6.89 -5.49
CA LEU A 79 7.17 -7.32 -6.41
C LEU A 79 7.67 -7.47 -7.85
N SER A 80 8.58 -6.60 -8.25
CA SER A 80 9.12 -6.54 -9.61
C SER A 80 9.78 -7.84 -10.04
N LYS A 81 9.56 -8.23 -11.30
CA LYS A 81 10.25 -9.31 -11.99
C LYS A 81 11.37 -8.79 -12.89
N THR A 82 11.32 -7.51 -13.24
CA THR A 82 12.27 -6.86 -14.15
C THR A 82 13.38 -6.08 -13.44
N GLY A 83 13.22 -5.82 -12.14
CA GLY A 83 14.18 -5.06 -11.33
C GLY A 83 14.07 -3.55 -11.55
N PRO A 84 15.05 -2.76 -11.07
CA PRO A 84 15.01 -1.30 -11.20
C PRO A 84 14.97 -0.85 -12.67
N PRO A 85 14.21 0.21 -13.01
CA PRO A 85 13.50 1.13 -12.11
C PRO A 85 12.04 0.71 -11.82
N TYR A 86 11.77 -0.60 -11.84
CA TYR A 86 10.52 -1.24 -11.40
C TYR A 86 9.28 -0.85 -12.20
N PHE A 87 9.42 -0.74 -13.53
CA PHE A 87 8.33 -0.31 -14.41
C PHE A 87 7.13 -1.26 -14.42
N ASP A 88 7.37 -2.55 -14.19
CA ASP A 88 6.35 -3.59 -14.13
C ASP A 88 5.38 -3.45 -12.94
N VAL A 89 5.77 -2.73 -11.88
CA VAL A 89 4.91 -2.46 -10.71
C VAL A 89 3.99 -1.26 -10.93
N ASP A 90 4.37 -0.35 -11.82
CA ASP A 90 3.69 0.94 -11.99
C ASP A 90 2.21 0.85 -12.36
N PRO A 91 1.74 -0.06 -13.23
CA PRO A 91 0.31 -0.13 -13.55
C PRO A 91 -0.57 -0.31 -12.31
N ILE A 92 -0.16 -1.17 -11.37
CA ILE A 92 -0.85 -1.38 -10.09
C ILE A 92 -0.80 -0.11 -9.25
N THR A 93 0.40 0.48 -9.10
CA THR A 93 0.60 1.71 -8.31
C THR A 93 -0.25 2.87 -8.83
N LEU A 94 -0.22 3.13 -10.14
CA LEU A 94 -0.97 4.20 -10.79
C LEU A 94 -2.47 4.00 -10.63
N LYS A 95 -2.96 2.76 -10.76
CA LYS A 95 -4.39 2.49 -10.59
C LYS A 95 -4.88 2.77 -9.17
N LEU A 96 -4.06 2.47 -8.16
CA LEU A 96 -4.37 2.77 -6.76
C LEU A 96 -4.36 4.28 -6.50
N LEU A 97 -3.37 5.00 -7.03
CA LEU A 97 -3.28 6.47 -6.95
C LEU A 97 -4.48 7.16 -7.61
N GLU A 98 -4.95 6.65 -8.76
CA GLU A 98 -6.15 7.15 -9.44
C GLU A 98 -7.41 6.91 -8.60
N SER A 99 -7.52 5.72 -7.99
CA SER A 99 -8.77 5.26 -7.39
C SER A 99 -9.02 5.79 -5.98
N VAL A 100 -7.95 5.91 -5.18
CA VAL A 100 -8.03 6.31 -3.76
C VAL A 100 -6.91 7.31 -3.39
N PRO A 101 -6.72 8.41 -4.13
CA PRO A 101 -5.57 9.32 -3.98
C PRO A 101 -5.38 9.86 -2.55
N ASP A 102 -6.45 9.97 -1.78
CA ASP A 102 -6.46 10.47 -0.41
C ASP A 102 -6.15 9.39 0.65
N ARG A 103 -5.90 8.14 0.24
CA ARG A 103 -5.60 7.03 1.17
C ARG A 103 -4.39 6.20 0.76
N VAL A 104 -3.49 6.80 -0.02
CA VAL A 104 -2.23 6.20 -0.44
C VAL A 104 -1.07 6.77 0.38
N LEU A 105 -0.22 5.89 0.88
CA LEU A 105 1.00 6.20 1.62
C LEU A 105 2.23 5.70 0.87
N TRP A 106 3.37 6.33 1.10
CA TRP A 106 4.67 5.87 0.59
C TRP A 106 5.67 5.72 1.74
N GLY A 107 6.64 4.82 1.57
CA GLY A 107 7.77 4.63 2.47
C GLY A 107 8.85 3.78 1.80
N THR A 108 10.09 3.85 2.28
CA THR A 108 11.21 3.11 1.69
C THR A 108 11.19 1.63 2.03
N ASP A 109 10.64 1.25 3.18
CA ASP A 109 10.81 -0.09 3.79
C ASP A 109 12.25 -0.39 4.27
N TRP A 110 13.05 0.66 4.48
CA TRP A 110 14.36 0.53 5.13
C TRP A 110 14.21 -0.17 6.50
N PRO A 111 15.10 -1.13 6.88
CA PRO A 111 16.38 -1.49 6.27
C PRO A 111 16.30 -2.61 5.21
N HIS A 112 15.17 -2.75 4.51
CA HIS A 112 14.97 -3.76 3.46
C HIS A 112 15.18 -5.21 3.95
N PRO A 113 14.54 -5.63 5.06
CA PRO A 113 14.77 -6.95 5.63
C PRO A 113 14.29 -8.07 4.69
N ASN A 114 14.85 -9.26 4.84
CA ASN A 114 14.46 -10.47 4.09
C ASN A 114 14.65 -10.41 2.56
N MET A 115 15.38 -9.41 2.05
CA MET A 115 15.80 -9.39 0.65
C MET A 115 16.86 -10.46 0.40
N LYS A 116 16.59 -11.34 -0.58
CA LYS A 116 17.46 -12.50 -0.88
C LYS A 116 18.47 -12.23 -1.99
N THR A 117 18.14 -11.32 -2.90
CA THR A 117 18.90 -11.14 -4.16
C THR A 117 19.66 -9.82 -4.21
N HIS A 118 19.10 -8.75 -3.68
CA HIS A 118 19.70 -7.41 -3.70
C HIS A 118 19.09 -6.53 -2.61
N ILE A 119 19.82 -5.50 -2.18
CA ILE A 119 19.25 -4.36 -1.44
C ILE A 119 18.98 -3.27 -2.47
N PRO A 120 17.79 -2.66 -2.51
CA PRO A 120 17.49 -1.61 -3.48
C PRO A 120 18.32 -0.35 -3.19
N ASP A 121 18.50 0.47 -4.22
CA ASP A 121 18.98 1.84 -4.05
C ASP A 121 17.79 2.72 -3.62
N ASP A 122 17.80 3.21 -2.37
CA ASP A 122 16.76 4.09 -1.84
C ASP A 122 16.56 5.35 -2.71
N GLY A 123 17.62 5.85 -3.35
CA GLY A 123 17.54 6.98 -4.29
C GLY A 123 16.66 6.65 -5.49
N GLN A 124 16.76 5.44 -6.03
CA GLN A 124 15.89 5.00 -7.14
C GLN A 124 14.44 4.81 -6.71
N LEU A 125 14.21 4.37 -5.46
CA LEU A 125 12.86 4.29 -4.88
C LEU A 125 12.23 5.69 -4.72
N VAL A 126 13.03 6.68 -4.31
CA VAL A 126 12.61 8.08 -4.22
C VAL A 126 12.36 8.69 -5.60
N ASP A 127 13.27 8.47 -6.56
CA ASP A 127 13.13 8.97 -7.94
C ASP A 127 11.86 8.44 -8.61
N ARG A 128 11.47 7.19 -8.30
CA ARG A 128 10.22 6.59 -8.77
C ARG A 128 8.99 7.41 -8.37
N ILE A 129 8.99 8.09 -7.21
CA ILE A 129 7.87 8.93 -6.75
C ILE A 129 7.55 10.01 -7.78
N MET A 130 8.57 10.66 -8.34
CA MET A 130 8.39 11.73 -9.33
C MET A 130 7.69 11.24 -10.61
N ARG A 131 7.85 9.94 -10.91
CA ARG A 131 7.26 9.30 -12.08
C ARG A 131 5.83 8.82 -11.85
N ILE A 132 5.52 8.26 -10.67
CA ILE A 132 4.18 7.76 -10.34
C ILE A 132 3.24 8.83 -9.77
N CYS A 133 3.81 9.87 -9.15
CA CYS A 133 3.11 11.05 -8.65
C CYS A 133 3.57 12.27 -9.48
N ASP A 134 3.10 12.35 -10.73
CA ASP A 134 3.58 13.30 -11.73
C ASP A 134 3.17 14.77 -11.46
N THR A 135 2.11 14.99 -10.68
CA THR A 135 1.67 16.33 -10.25
C THR A 135 2.18 16.71 -8.85
N SER A 136 2.38 18.01 -8.61
CA SER A 136 2.71 18.53 -7.28
C SER A 136 1.63 18.22 -6.26
N ALA A 137 0.36 18.29 -6.67
CA ALA A 137 -0.78 17.96 -5.81
C ALA A 137 -0.75 16.49 -5.37
N LEU A 138 -0.45 15.55 -6.27
CA LEU A 138 -0.37 14.14 -5.91
C LEU A 138 0.83 13.84 -5.01
N ARG A 139 1.99 14.48 -5.24
CA ARG A 139 3.15 14.40 -4.34
C ARG A 139 2.84 14.93 -2.95
N GLN A 140 2.18 16.10 -2.87
CA GLN A 140 1.73 16.69 -1.60
C GLN A 140 0.82 15.73 -0.84
N LYS A 141 -0.17 15.12 -1.52
CA LYS A 141 -1.07 14.14 -0.90
C LYS A 141 -0.30 12.95 -0.33
N VAL A 142 0.48 12.27 -1.17
CA VAL A 142 1.13 10.99 -0.80
C VAL A 142 2.22 11.18 0.24
N LEU A 143 2.99 12.27 0.19
CA LEU A 143 4.16 12.49 1.04
C LEU A 143 3.86 13.32 2.30
N ILE A 144 2.78 14.11 2.31
CA ILE A 144 2.49 15.04 3.40
C ILE A 144 1.06 14.84 3.89
N ASP A 145 0.04 15.14 3.09
CA ASP A 145 -1.32 15.30 3.63
C ASP A 145 -1.91 13.98 4.12
N ASN A 146 -1.74 12.89 3.36
CA ASN A 146 -2.23 11.56 3.71
C ASN A 146 -1.56 11.01 4.98
N PRO A 147 -0.22 10.95 5.10
CA PRO A 147 0.41 10.51 6.34
C PRO A 147 0.11 11.46 7.51
N THR A 148 0.05 12.78 7.29
CA THR A 148 -0.36 13.76 8.32
C THR A 148 -1.74 13.43 8.89
N ARG A 149 -2.73 13.21 8.02
CA ARG A 149 -4.10 12.87 8.43
C ARG A 149 -4.21 11.50 9.11
N LEU A 150 -3.34 10.54 8.81
CA LEU A 150 -3.42 9.22 9.42
C LEU A 150 -2.70 9.14 10.77
N TYR A 151 -1.53 9.76 10.90
CA TYR A 151 -0.64 9.55 12.05
C TYR A 151 -0.60 10.73 13.05
N TRP A 152 -1.02 11.93 12.65
CA TRP A 152 -0.82 13.17 13.42
C TRP A 152 -2.09 14.01 13.56
N THR A 153 -3.26 13.38 13.60
CA THR A 153 -4.49 14.09 13.99
C THR A 153 -4.43 14.48 15.47
N ASP A 154 -4.65 15.77 15.74
CA ASP A 154 -4.76 16.37 17.08
C ASP A 154 -5.87 15.75 17.94
#